data_AF-A0A8T3WVA5-F1
#
_entry.id   AF-A0A8T3WVA5-F1
#
_cell.length_a   1.000
_cell.length_b   1.000
_cell.length_c   1.000
_cell.angle_alpha   90.00
_cell.angle_beta   90.00
_cell.angle_gamma   90.00
#
_symmetry.space_group_name_H-M   'P 1'
#
loop_
_entity.id
_entity.type
_entity.pdbx_description
1 polymer ?
#
loop_
_entity_poly.entity_id
_entity_poly.type
_entity_poly.pdbx_seq_one_letter_code
_entity_poly.pdbx_strand_id
1 'polypeptide(L)'
;METLAYLKGVLADGHIYQRKELLRIVVRQKDRDWLQNSILPILQQLTNREPKIIQTPDEIYSLWVYTNKKSLPKETLEILLKPLEEIDFEDEKDKLSFVKGFFEAEGSIYLNKNKKNDIRIIMYQKNPRVLERIKEFLEKLEIPAKVYGPYKNGKNSIFRLIIFKRKNSEKFLAIKLEP
;
A
#
# COMPACT_ATOMS: atom_id res chain seq x y z
N MET A 1 -2.70 -7.11 14.38
CA MET A 1 -1.90 -7.31 13.16
C MET A 1 -2.25 -6.29 12.09
N GLU A 2 -3.49 -5.83 12.05
CA GLU A 2 -4.05 -4.82 11.15
C GLU A 2 -3.12 -3.62 10.86
N THR A 3 -2.56 -2.97 11.87
CA THR A 3 -1.62 -1.84 11.69
C THR A 3 -0.39 -2.24 10.87
N LEU A 4 0.16 -3.42 11.12
CA LEU A 4 1.33 -3.94 10.40
C LEU A 4 0.94 -4.38 8.99
N ALA A 5 -0.24 -4.97 8.81
CA ALA A 5 -0.77 -5.32 7.49
C ALA A 5 -1.00 -4.08 6.63
N TYR A 6 -1.59 -3.03 7.20
CA TYR A 6 -1.75 -1.73 6.57
C TYR A 6 -0.40 -1.12 6.19
N LEU A 7 0.57 -1.08 7.12
CA LEU A 7 1.92 -0.60 6.81
C LEU A 7 2.57 -1.41 5.68
N LYS A 8 2.35 -2.73 5.65
CA LYS A 8 2.86 -3.58 4.57
C LYS A 8 2.25 -3.22 3.22
N GLY A 9 0.96 -2.88 3.18
CA GLY A 9 0.31 -2.34 1.98
C GLY A 9 0.93 -1.00 1.56
N VAL A 10 1.17 -0.10 2.50
CA VAL A 10 1.80 1.21 2.26
C VAL A 10 3.20 1.08 1.64
N LEU A 11 3.93 0.02 2.00
CA LEU A 11 5.24 -0.27 1.44
C LEU A 11 5.23 -0.71 -0.04
N ALA A 12 4.08 -0.67 -0.72
CA ALA A 12 4.00 -0.81 -2.17
C ALA A 12 4.77 0.27 -2.94
N ASP A 13 4.78 1.51 -2.42
CA ASP A 13 5.62 2.64 -2.91
C ASP A 13 6.79 2.95 -1.92
N GLY A 14 6.95 2.09 -0.91
CA GLY A 14 7.98 2.21 0.13
C GLY A 14 9.18 1.31 -0.11
N HIS A 15 10.22 1.50 0.70
CA HIS A 15 11.45 0.72 0.65
C HIS A 15 11.95 0.41 2.05
N ILE A 16 12.44 -0.82 2.25
CA ILE A 16 13.17 -1.20 3.46
C ILE A 16 14.62 -1.47 3.06
N TYR A 17 15.54 -0.68 3.60
CA TYR A 17 16.98 -0.92 3.46
C TYR A 17 17.48 -1.72 4.66
N GLN A 18 18.24 -2.77 4.38
CA GLN A 18 18.82 -3.63 5.39
C GLN A 18 20.35 -3.56 5.34
N ARG A 19 20.98 -3.29 6.49
CA ARG A 19 22.45 -3.35 6.65
C ARG A 19 22.80 -3.94 8.01
N LYS A 20 23.33 -5.17 8.01
CA LYS A 20 23.59 -5.93 9.25
C LYS A 20 22.32 -5.96 10.14
N GLU A 21 22.40 -5.41 11.34
CA GLU A 21 21.29 -5.32 12.31
C GLU A 21 20.42 -4.08 12.13
N LEU A 22 20.76 -3.16 11.23
CA LEU A 22 20.03 -1.92 11.01
C LEU A 22 19.00 -2.09 9.88
N LEU A 23 17.80 -1.60 10.13
CA LEU A 23 16.76 -1.38 9.13
C LEU A 23 16.51 0.12 8.98
N ARG A 24 16.27 0.54 7.75
CA ARG A 24 15.72 1.86 7.42
C ARG A 24 14.44 1.65 6.63
N ILE A 25 13.31 2.01 7.23
CA ILE A 25 12.01 1.98 6.57
C ILE A 25 11.78 3.36 5.95
N VAL A 26 11.37 3.40 4.69
CA VAL A 26 11.15 4.64 3.93
C VAL A 26 9.81 4.56 3.20
N VAL A 27 8.99 5.58 3.33
CA VAL A 27 7.75 5.78 2.56
C VAL A 27 7.86 7.13 1.85
N ARG A 28 7.61 7.15 0.54
CA ARG A 28 7.62 8.37 -0.26
C ARG A 28 6.20 8.69 -0.69
N GLN A 29 5.80 9.95 -0.59
CA GLN A 29 4.48 10.39 -1.06
C GLN A 29 4.44 11.90 -1.30
N LYS A 30 3.53 12.37 -2.16
CA LYS A 30 3.28 13.81 -2.36
C LYS A 30 2.42 14.43 -1.26
N ASP A 31 1.55 13.62 -0.66
CA ASP A 31 0.69 14.02 0.46
C ASP A 31 1.47 13.98 1.78
N ARG A 32 1.94 15.16 2.21
CA ARG A 32 2.65 15.35 3.48
C ARG A 32 1.76 15.04 4.68
N ASP A 33 0.49 15.42 4.62
CA ASP A 33 -0.42 15.30 5.76
C ASP A 33 -0.77 13.84 6.00
N TRP A 34 -0.92 13.03 4.95
CA TRP A 34 -1.05 11.57 5.08
C TRP A 34 0.19 10.94 5.72
N LEU A 35 1.40 11.33 5.31
CA LEU A 35 2.63 10.84 5.95
C LEU A 35 2.69 11.21 7.44
N GLN A 36 2.35 12.45 7.78
CA GLN A 36 2.42 13.00 9.13
C GLN A 36 1.35 12.40 10.06
N ASN A 37 0.13 12.22 9.57
CA ASN A 37 -1.04 11.87 10.40
C ASN A 37 -1.36 10.38 10.38
N SER A 38 -1.02 9.65 9.31
CA SER A 38 -1.32 8.22 9.17
C SER A 38 -0.10 7.34 9.38
N ILE A 39 1.03 7.65 8.72
CA ILE A 39 2.17 6.71 8.66
C ILE A 39 3.18 6.94 9.79
N LEU A 40 3.45 8.21 10.13
CA LEU A 40 4.41 8.56 11.18
C LEU A 40 4.04 7.94 12.54
N PRO A 41 2.79 8.02 13.04
CA PRO A 41 2.42 7.41 14.32
C PRO A 41 2.63 5.88 14.32
N ILE A 42 2.32 5.22 13.20
CA ILE A 42 2.51 3.77 13.03
C ILE A 42 4.00 3.42 13.13
N LEU A 43 4.86 4.12 12.39
CA LEU A 43 6.31 3.89 12.44
C LEU A 43 6.90 4.19 13.82
N GLN A 44 6.42 5.24 14.48
CA GLN A 44 6.86 5.61 15.82
C GLN A 44 6.49 4.53 16.85
N GLN A 45 5.24 4.07 16.85
CA GLN A 45 4.79 2.99 17.71
C GLN A 45 5.54 1.69 17.43
N LEU A 46 5.75 1.36 16.16
CA LEU A 46 6.38 0.11 15.75
C LEU A 46 7.86 0.05 16.13
N THR A 47 8.56 1.17 16.01
CA THR A 47 10.02 1.20 16.18
C THR A 47 10.47 1.79 17.51
N ASN A 48 9.58 2.45 18.25
CA ASN A 48 9.90 3.30 19.40
C ASN A 48 11.01 4.33 19.08
N ARG A 49 10.96 4.88 17.87
CA ARG A 49 11.89 5.89 17.35
C ARG A 49 11.11 7.00 16.67
N GLU A 50 11.67 8.19 16.64
CA GLU A 50 11.08 9.34 15.96
C GLU A 50 11.37 9.28 14.45
N PRO A 51 10.34 9.08 13.59
CA PRO A 51 10.51 9.15 12.16
C PRO A 51 10.75 10.60 11.71
N LYS A 52 11.40 10.80 10.57
CA LYS A 52 11.65 12.13 9.99
C LYS A 52 10.98 12.25 8.64
N ILE A 53 10.33 13.38 8.39
CA ILE A 53 9.80 13.77 7.08
C ILE A 53 10.74 14.81 6.47
N ILE A 54 11.19 14.55 5.24
CA ILE A 54 12.02 15.47 4.46
C ILE A 54 11.41 15.64 3.07
N GLN A 55 11.32 16.88 2.60
CA GLN A 55 10.94 17.17 1.22
C GLN A 55 12.17 17.08 0.31
N THR A 56 12.07 16.33 -0.78
CA THR A 56 13.10 16.23 -1.81
C THR A 56 12.92 17.33 -2.87
N PRO A 57 13.96 17.64 -3.69
CA PRO A 57 13.88 18.73 -4.68
C PRO A 57 12.80 18.58 -5.75
N ASP A 58 12.30 17.36 -5.95
CA ASP A 58 11.17 17.00 -6.85
C ASP A 58 9.79 17.17 -6.18
N GLU A 59 9.73 17.88 -5.05
CA GLU A 59 8.51 18.13 -4.24
C GLU A 59 7.85 16.87 -3.69
N ILE A 60 8.57 15.76 -3.61
CA ILE A 60 8.13 14.52 -2.97
C ILE A 60 8.56 14.54 -1.50
N TYR A 61 7.70 14.08 -0.58
CA TYR A 61 8.06 13.91 0.82
C TYR A 61 8.54 12.49 1.06
N SER A 62 9.62 12.35 1.84
CA SER A 62 10.15 11.07 2.29
C SER A 62 10.04 11.00 3.82
N LEU A 63 9.23 10.08 4.30
CA LEU A 63 9.17 9.70 5.71
C LEU A 63 10.12 8.52 5.91
N TRP A 64 11.05 8.61 6.86
CA TRP A 64 11.92 7.49 7.19
C TRP A 64 12.13 7.30 8.69
N VAL A 65 12.46 6.07 9.07
CA VAL A 65 12.87 5.73 10.42
C VAL A 65 13.97 4.67 10.39
N TYR A 66 14.95 4.79 11.28
CA TYR A 66 15.96 3.77 11.52
C TYR A 66 15.58 2.97 12.75
N THR A 67 15.70 1.65 12.67
CA THR A 67 15.46 0.74 13.79
C THR A 67 16.43 -0.44 13.77
N ASN A 68 16.61 -1.09 14.91
CA ASN A 68 17.40 -2.33 14.98
C ASN A 68 16.46 -3.52 14.75
N LYS A 69 16.89 -4.53 13.99
CA LYS A 69 16.11 -5.76 13.82
C LYS A 69 15.77 -6.44 15.14
N LYS A 70 16.71 -6.43 16.09
CA LYS A 70 16.56 -7.06 17.41
C LYS A 70 15.55 -6.35 18.30
N SER A 71 15.19 -5.10 18.00
CA SER A 71 14.17 -4.37 18.74
C SER A 71 12.75 -4.56 18.19
N LEU A 72 12.59 -5.29 17.08
CA LEU A 72 11.29 -5.63 16.53
C LEU A 72 10.91 -7.07 16.92
N PRO A 73 9.61 -7.35 17.16
CA PRO A 73 9.13 -8.72 17.25
C PRO A 73 9.49 -9.52 15.99
N LYS A 74 9.78 -10.81 16.15
CA LYS A 74 10.19 -11.70 15.04
C LYS A 74 9.17 -11.70 13.89
N GLU A 75 7.90 -11.82 14.22
CA GLU A 75 6.79 -11.79 13.26
C GLU A 75 6.71 -10.47 12.48
N THR A 76 6.94 -9.33 13.17
CA THR A 76 7.01 -8.03 12.49
C THR A 76 8.14 -7.99 11.47
N LEU A 77 9.32 -8.46 11.86
CA LEU A 77 10.48 -8.50 10.97
C LEU A 77 10.19 -9.38 9.73
N GLU A 78 9.58 -10.54 9.94
CA GLU A 78 9.19 -11.46 8.87
C GLU A 78 8.24 -10.78 7.88
N ILE A 79 7.18 -10.13 8.36
CA ILE A 79 6.20 -9.44 7.50
C ILE A 79 6.81 -8.25 6.75
N LEU A 80 7.58 -7.41 7.45
CA LEU A 80 8.20 -6.25 6.83
C LEU A 80 9.14 -6.67 5.69
N LEU A 81 9.95 -7.71 5.91
CA LEU A 81 10.96 -8.15 4.94
C LEU A 81 10.41 -9.08 3.85
N LYS A 82 9.27 -9.74 4.06
CA LYS A 82 8.68 -10.62 3.06
C LYS A 82 8.34 -9.85 1.77
N PRO A 83 8.67 -10.33 0.57
CA PRO A 83 8.26 -9.66 -0.67
C PRO A 83 6.74 -9.44 -0.74
N LEU A 84 6.30 -8.33 -1.34
CA LEU A 84 4.86 -8.02 -1.43
C LEU A 84 4.10 -9.13 -2.13
N GLU A 85 4.68 -9.73 -3.16
CA GLU A 85 4.13 -10.85 -3.94
C GLU A 85 4.06 -12.20 -3.20
N GLU A 86 4.63 -12.28 -2.00
CA GLU A 86 4.66 -13.51 -1.17
C GLU A 86 3.86 -13.37 0.12
N ILE A 87 3.44 -12.16 0.50
CA ILE A 87 2.60 -11.98 1.67
C ILE A 87 1.13 -12.22 1.35
N ASP A 88 0.50 -13.08 2.14
CA ASP A 88 -0.94 -13.26 2.20
C ASP A 88 -1.28 -13.37 3.68
N PHE A 89 -2.20 -12.54 4.13
CA PHE A 89 -2.68 -12.58 5.52
C PHE A 89 -3.73 -13.68 5.62
N GLU A 90 -3.95 -14.29 6.78
CA GLU A 90 -5.02 -15.28 6.92
C GLU A 90 -6.34 -14.59 7.28
N ASP A 91 -6.26 -13.69 8.26
CA ASP A 91 -7.38 -12.91 8.78
C ASP A 91 -7.92 -11.89 7.76
N GLU A 92 -9.25 -11.79 7.68
CA GLU A 92 -9.94 -10.91 6.74
C GLU A 92 -9.70 -9.43 7.02
N LYS A 93 -9.62 -9.02 8.29
CA LYS A 93 -9.35 -7.63 8.67
C LYS A 93 -7.93 -7.23 8.32
N ASP A 94 -6.97 -8.14 8.50
CA ASP A 94 -5.59 -7.92 8.08
C ASP A 94 -5.47 -7.80 6.55
N LYS A 95 -6.16 -8.65 5.78
CA LYS A 95 -6.24 -8.52 4.31
C LYS A 95 -6.79 -7.18 3.90
N LEU A 96 -7.90 -6.78 4.49
CA LEU A 96 -8.53 -5.49 4.21
C LEU A 96 -7.61 -4.32 4.55
N SER A 97 -6.96 -4.37 5.72
CA SER A 97 -5.97 -3.38 6.15
C SER A 97 -4.83 -3.27 5.15
N PHE A 98 -4.30 -4.41 4.68
CA PHE A 98 -3.30 -4.47 3.62
C PHE A 98 -3.79 -3.82 2.31
N VAL A 99 -4.99 -4.17 1.82
CA VAL A 99 -5.55 -3.58 0.59
C VAL A 99 -5.75 -2.07 0.74
N LYS A 100 -6.19 -1.59 1.90
CA LYS A 100 -6.34 -0.16 2.18
C LYS A 100 -5.00 0.55 2.11
N GLY A 101 -3.98 0.04 2.80
CA GLY A 101 -2.63 0.62 2.76
C GLY A 101 -2.04 0.62 1.36
N PHE A 102 -2.28 -0.45 0.60
CA PHE A 102 -1.86 -0.57 -0.80
C PHE A 102 -2.55 0.47 -1.69
N PHE A 103 -3.86 0.66 -1.54
CA PHE A 103 -4.61 1.66 -2.30
C PHE A 103 -4.20 3.09 -1.94
N GLU A 104 -3.94 3.40 -0.68
CA GLU A 104 -3.51 4.75 -0.29
C GLU A 104 -2.08 5.07 -0.80
N ALA A 105 -1.23 4.06 -1.01
CA ALA A 105 0.10 4.24 -1.57
C ALA A 105 0.10 4.30 -3.12
N GLU A 106 -0.53 3.31 -3.77
CA GLU A 106 -0.42 3.05 -5.22
C GLU A 106 -1.76 3.19 -5.96
N GLY A 107 -2.81 3.62 -5.27
CA GLY A 107 -4.15 3.74 -5.81
C GLY A 107 -4.44 5.10 -6.44
N SER A 108 -5.38 5.10 -7.37
CA SER A 108 -5.91 6.30 -7.98
C SER A 108 -7.40 6.16 -8.26
N ILE A 109 -8.13 7.26 -8.10
CA ILE A 109 -9.53 7.38 -8.50
C ILE A 109 -9.57 8.09 -9.85
N TYR A 110 -9.94 7.35 -10.89
CA TYR A 110 -10.12 7.89 -12.23
C TYR A 110 -11.58 8.30 -12.45
N LEU A 111 -11.79 9.56 -12.78
CA LEU A 111 -13.09 10.13 -13.16
C LEU A 111 -13.10 10.41 -14.66
N ASN A 112 -13.95 9.72 -15.41
CA ASN A 112 -14.09 9.97 -16.83
C ASN A 112 -14.85 11.29 -17.07
N LYS A 113 -14.14 12.31 -17.57
CA LYS A 113 -14.70 13.64 -17.84
C LYS A 113 -15.87 13.61 -18.84
N ASN A 114 -15.87 12.66 -19.76
CA ASN A 114 -16.89 12.54 -20.81
C ASN A 114 -18.03 11.60 -20.43
N LYS A 115 -17.88 10.82 -19.36
CA LYS A 115 -18.89 9.87 -18.86
C LYS A 115 -19.01 10.01 -17.35
N LYS A 116 -19.90 10.91 -16.91
CA LYS A 116 -20.11 11.27 -15.49
C LYS A 116 -20.32 10.07 -14.53
N ASN A 117 -20.71 8.91 -15.05
CA ASN A 117 -20.94 7.68 -14.27
C ASN A 117 -19.81 6.64 -14.36
N ASP A 118 -18.68 6.98 -14.99
CA ASP A 118 -17.52 6.10 -15.13
C ASP A 118 -16.43 6.54 -14.15
N ILE A 119 -16.62 6.13 -12.89
CA ILE A 119 -15.62 6.18 -11.82
C ILE A 119 -14.91 4.83 -11.80
N ARG A 120 -13.58 4.84 -11.72
CA ARG A 120 -12.76 3.64 -11.62
C ARG A 120 -11.72 3.81 -10.53
N ILE A 121 -11.44 2.72 -9.83
CA ILE A 121 -10.29 2.63 -8.95
C ILE A 121 -9.20 1.85 -9.68
N ILE A 122 -7.99 2.39 -9.67
CA ILE A 122 -6.84 1.80 -10.35
C ILE A 122 -5.72 1.68 -9.32
N MET A 123 -5.13 0.49 -9.19
CA MET A 123 -3.94 0.25 -8.39
C MET A 123 -2.81 -0.25 -9.29
N TYR A 124 -1.60 0.24 -9.09
CA TYR A 124 -0.46 -0.02 -9.96
C TYR A 124 0.60 -0.90 -9.27
N GLN A 125 1.24 -1.79 -10.03
CA GLN A 125 2.41 -2.54 -9.54
C GLN A 125 3.23 -3.15 -10.69
N LYS A 126 4.54 -3.32 -10.49
CA LYS A 126 5.44 -4.00 -11.42
C LYS A 126 5.23 -5.51 -11.44
N ASN A 127 4.94 -6.11 -10.28
CA ASN A 127 4.66 -7.53 -10.15
C ASN A 127 3.13 -7.76 -10.09
N PRO A 128 2.53 -8.52 -11.03
CA PRO A 128 1.08 -8.73 -11.05
C PRO A 128 0.56 -9.62 -9.91
N ARG A 129 1.41 -10.43 -9.26
CA ARG A 129 0.96 -11.42 -8.25
C ARG A 129 0.24 -10.79 -7.06
N VAL A 130 0.69 -9.61 -6.60
CA VAL A 130 0.00 -8.90 -5.52
C VAL A 130 -1.35 -8.36 -5.99
N LEU A 131 -1.44 -7.90 -7.24
CA LEU A 131 -2.69 -7.41 -7.82
C LEU A 131 -3.72 -8.53 -8.00
N GLU A 132 -3.29 -9.73 -8.42
CA GLU A 132 -4.18 -10.89 -8.55
C GLU A 132 -4.74 -11.33 -7.19
N ARG A 133 -3.92 -11.32 -6.12
CA ARG A 133 -4.43 -11.65 -4.77
C ARG A 133 -5.38 -10.58 -4.22
N ILE A 134 -5.08 -9.30 -4.46
CA ILE A 134 -6.02 -8.22 -4.11
C ILE A 134 -7.34 -8.42 -4.88
N LYS A 135 -7.28 -8.77 -6.17
CA LYS A 135 -8.47 -9.08 -6.99
C LYS A 135 -9.26 -10.24 -6.39
N GLU A 136 -8.63 -11.38 -6.10
CA GLU A 136 -9.30 -12.55 -5.51
C GLU A 136 -9.98 -12.20 -4.17
N PHE A 137 -9.33 -11.37 -3.34
CA PHE A 137 -9.92 -10.88 -2.11
C PHE A 137 -11.14 -9.97 -2.36
N LEU A 138 -11.04 -9.02 -3.30
CA LEU A 138 -12.15 -8.14 -3.66
C LEU A 138 -13.34 -8.89 -4.28
N GLU A 139 -13.08 -9.96 -5.03
CA GLU A 139 -14.13 -10.82 -5.60
C GLU A 139 -14.95 -11.52 -4.50
N LYS A 140 -14.32 -11.92 -3.39
CA LYS A 140 -15.03 -12.44 -2.20
C LYS A 140 -15.94 -11.41 -1.55
N LEU A 141 -15.56 -10.14 -1.61
CA LEU A 141 -16.37 -9.01 -1.16
C LEU A 141 -17.41 -8.57 -2.20
N GLU A 142 -17.59 -9.34 -3.28
CA GLU A 142 -18.41 -9.02 -4.46
C GLU A 142 -18.09 -7.63 -5.04
N ILE A 143 -16.79 -7.33 -5.17
CA ILE A 143 -16.26 -6.16 -5.86
C ILE A 143 -15.46 -6.67 -7.07
N PRO A 144 -16.09 -6.81 -8.25
CA PRO A 144 -15.41 -7.30 -9.43
C PRO A 144 -14.25 -6.38 -9.85
N ALA A 145 -13.08 -6.96 -10.03
CA ALA A 145 -11.89 -6.26 -10.49
C ALA A 145 -11.16 -7.05 -11.58
N LYS A 146 -10.31 -6.39 -12.37
CA LYS A 146 -9.51 -7.04 -13.42
C LYS A 146 -8.08 -6.53 -13.41
N VAL A 147 -7.13 -7.44 -13.50
CA VAL A 147 -5.72 -7.12 -13.72
C VAL A 147 -5.47 -6.99 -15.23
N TYR A 148 -4.78 -5.93 -15.62
CA TYR A 148 -4.35 -5.67 -16.99
C TYR A 148 -2.85 -5.40 -17.04
N GLY A 149 -2.27 -5.68 -18.21
CA GLY A 149 -0.88 -5.38 -18.52
C GLY A 149 -0.15 -6.60 -19.09
N PRO A 150 1.19 -6.53 -19.19
CA PRO A 150 2.00 -5.36 -18.85
C PRO A 150 1.76 -4.19 -19.81
N TYR A 151 1.67 -2.97 -19.27
CA TYR A 151 1.76 -1.72 -20.03
C TYR A 151 3.19 -1.20 -19.97
N LYS A 152 3.73 -0.74 -21.12
CA LYS A 152 5.08 -0.16 -21.16
C LYS A 152 5.05 1.28 -20.64
N ASN A 153 5.93 1.58 -19.69
CA ASN A 153 6.26 2.93 -19.23
C ASN A 153 7.78 3.13 -19.31
N GLY A 154 8.26 3.56 -20.49
CA GLY A 154 9.68 3.57 -20.81
C GLY A 154 10.28 2.16 -20.81
N LYS A 155 11.34 1.95 -20.03
CA LYS A 155 11.98 0.63 -19.84
C LYS A 155 11.24 -0.28 -18.85
N ASN A 156 10.26 0.24 -18.13
CA ASN A 156 9.54 -0.51 -17.10
C ASN A 156 8.21 -1.05 -17.64
N SER A 157 7.81 -2.22 -17.13
CA SER A 157 6.47 -2.76 -17.31
C SER A 157 5.66 -2.53 -16.05
N ILE A 158 4.40 -2.12 -16.20
CA ILE A 158 3.47 -1.89 -15.09
C ILE A 158 2.16 -2.61 -15.36
N PHE A 159 1.62 -3.24 -14.32
CA PHE A 159 0.29 -3.86 -14.30
C PHE A 159 -0.67 -2.96 -13.54
N ARG A 160 -1.97 -3.13 -13.84
CA ARG A 160 -3.05 -2.34 -13.27
C ARG A 160 -4.15 -3.26 -12.80
N LEU A 161 -4.54 -3.16 -11.54
CA LEU A 161 -5.81 -3.70 -11.07
C LEU A 161 -6.87 -2.59 -11.22
N ILE A 162 -7.97 -2.89 -11.90
CA ILE A 162 -9.04 -1.93 -12.16
C ILE A 162 -10.35 -2.44 -11.60
N ILE A 163 -10.97 -1.65 -10.72
CA ILE A 163 -12.38 -1.79 -10.32
C ILE A 163 -13.19 -0.89 -11.25
N PHE A 164 -14.03 -1.51 -12.08
CA PHE A 164 -14.89 -0.79 -13.03
C PHE A 164 -16.24 -0.45 -12.43
N LYS A 165 -16.88 0.55 -13.04
CA LYS A 165 -18.23 1.04 -12.71
C LYS A 165 -18.26 1.76 -11.38
N ARG A 166 -19.07 2.82 -11.35
CA ARG A 166 -19.30 3.64 -10.16
C ARG A 166 -19.74 2.84 -8.95
N LYS A 167 -20.76 1.99 -9.09
CA LYS A 167 -21.30 1.15 -7.99
C LYS A 167 -20.20 0.34 -7.28
N ASN A 168 -19.29 -0.28 -8.02
CA ASN A 168 -18.24 -1.12 -7.41
C ASN A 168 -17.14 -0.26 -6.78
N SER A 169 -16.81 0.87 -7.40
CA SER A 169 -15.85 1.84 -6.83
C SER A 169 -16.39 2.43 -5.52
N GLU A 170 -17.67 2.79 -5.48
CA GLU A 170 -18.35 3.25 -4.27
C GLU A 170 -18.40 2.13 -3.21
N LYS A 171 -18.69 0.88 -3.60
CA LYS A 171 -18.64 -0.27 -2.68
C LYS A 171 -17.25 -0.44 -2.06
N PHE A 172 -16.18 -0.31 -2.85
CA PHE A 172 -14.81 -0.35 -2.34
C PHE A 172 -14.51 0.80 -1.36
N LEU A 173 -14.87 2.04 -1.71
CA LEU A 173 -14.63 3.21 -0.85
C LEU A 173 -15.47 3.19 0.43
N ALA A 174 -16.59 2.48 0.41
CA ALA A 174 -17.46 2.30 1.56
C ALA A 174 -17.00 1.19 2.52
N ILE A 175 -15.95 0.43 2.17
CA ILE A 175 -15.42 -0.58 3.10
C ILE A 175 -14.83 0.14 4.30
N LYS A 176 -15.47 -0.02 5.46
CA LYS A 176 -14.96 0.49 6.73
C LYS A 176 -14.10 -0.59 7.38
N LEU A 177 -12.96 -0.17 7.92
CA LEU A 177 -12.35 -0.88 9.05
C LEU A 177 -13.23 -0.51 10.25
N GLU A 178 -14.03 -1.44 10.74
CA GLU A 178 -14.58 -1.28 12.09
C GLU A 178 -13.39 -1.41 13.06
N PRO A 179 -13.14 -0.40 13.91
CA PRO A 179 -12.06 -0.45 14.90
C PRO A 179 -12.24 -1.58 15.91
#